data_AF-A0ABD4E9Q6-F1
#
_entry.id   AF-A0ABD4E9Q6-F1
#
_cell.length_a   1.000
_cell.length_b   1.000
_cell.length_c   1.000
_cell.angle_alpha   90.00
_cell.angle_beta   90.00
_cell.angle_gamma   90.00
#
_symmetry.space_group_name_H-M   'P 1'
#
loop_
_entity.id
_entity.type
_entity.pdbx_description
1 polymer ?
#
loop_
_entity_poly.entity_id
_entity_poly.type
_entity_poly.pdbx_seq_one_letter_code
_entity_poly.pdbx_strand_id
1 'polypeptide(L)'
;MLNDALARLTIDQLKSLMRWLPDTSPTGKKDLLIGQISRSLDDDGLRTLWERLDDIQRMAVAEAAYAPDGLFDGKRFRAKYGRLPDFTVVEDGRRSYYGRPTALGLFLYYEAGCYRLPFDLRERLQSFVREPLPVRLSPVETLPEKAGENRLTVRCNEHDATIDLLVLLRLTDQGKVQVSDKTSLPGTATQRLLTDHLAGGDFYVPPRKQRQRAAEIGPIKAFSWPLLLQAAGLAQRNGSKLALSDTGRKALASVPAKVLRAIWSKWLKSSLFDEFSRIDVIKGQKSKERVMTAVAPRRSVINEMLRICPVGAWINVDDLSRFMEAAGHTFEVTHDAWSLYIGESHYGSLGHDGCHDWSILQLRYLLCVLFEYAAALGIIDIAYIEPTGARHDYHQMWGTDELEFLSRYDGLTYFRVTPLGAYCIGLHDEYTPASVPPSVRLSVLPSLQVNIADGSLSMDESLTLTTWAEELTDKSWRLDRQKAVEAVEKGRDIAELRAYLQARVDQPLPETVESFIKTTEKRGKALKVLGTALLIDCENEEIASMIAEGKKTAGLCLRAGKRQLVVKLEHEEKFRKVVHELGLGVTI
;
A
#
# COMPACT_ATOMS: atom_id res chain seq x y z
N MET A 1 38.93 22.73 -4.71
CA MET A 1 39.35 23.81 -3.78
C MET A 1 38.72 25.13 -4.20
N LEU A 2 38.74 26.16 -3.36
CA LEU A 2 38.21 27.49 -3.65
C LEU A 2 38.84 28.10 -4.92
N ASN A 3 40.17 28.00 -5.05
CA ASN A 3 40.87 28.50 -6.23
C ASN A 3 40.39 27.84 -7.53
N ASP A 4 40.10 26.55 -7.51
CA ASP A 4 39.57 25.84 -8.70
C ASP A 4 38.17 26.31 -9.05
N ALA A 5 37.32 26.55 -8.05
CA ALA A 5 35.96 27.05 -8.24
C ALA A 5 35.98 28.46 -8.85
N LEU A 6 36.83 29.35 -8.31
CA LEU A 6 37.01 30.72 -8.82
C LEU A 6 37.65 30.73 -10.23
N ALA A 7 38.58 29.83 -10.52
CA ALA A 7 39.23 29.71 -11.83
C ALA A 7 38.25 29.36 -12.96
N ARG A 8 37.10 28.77 -12.66
CA ARG A 8 36.06 28.44 -13.65
C ARG A 8 35.14 29.61 -13.98
N LEU A 9 35.09 30.65 -13.14
CA LEU A 9 34.25 31.81 -13.35
C LEU A 9 34.80 32.73 -14.45
N THR A 10 33.91 33.48 -15.11
CA THR A 10 34.29 34.54 -16.05
C THR A 10 34.78 35.78 -15.29
N ILE A 11 35.51 36.67 -15.98
CA ILE A 11 35.97 37.93 -15.38
C ILE A 11 34.79 38.77 -14.85
N ASP A 12 33.66 38.78 -15.57
CA ASP A 12 32.47 39.55 -15.16
C ASP A 12 31.77 38.94 -13.94
N GLN A 13 31.76 37.61 -13.82
CA GLN A 13 31.29 36.93 -12.61
C GLN A 13 32.19 37.24 -11.41
N LEU A 14 33.51 37.20 -11.58
CA LEU A 14 34.46 37.56 -10.52
C LEU A 14 34.32 39.02 -10.08
N LYS A 15 34.20 39.95 -11.04
CA LYS A 15 33.93 41.38 -10.75
C LYS A 15 32.60 41.58 -10.01
N SER A 16 31.59 40.77 -10.33
CA SER A 16 30.30 40.81 -9.63
C SER A 16 30.42 40.38 -8.17
N LEU A 17 31.22 39.35 -7.89
CA LEU A 17 31.48 38.89 -6.52
C LEU A 17 32.27 39.90 -5.68
N MET A 18 33.23 40.60 -6.29
CA MET A 18 34.07 41.58 -5.57
C MET A 18 33.29 42.72 -4.93
N ARG A 19 32.09 43.04 -5.42
CA ARG A 19 31.23 44.08 -4.84
C ARG A 19 30.80 43.76 -3.41
N TRP A 20 30.85 42.50 -3.02
CA TRP A 20 30.53 42.05 -1.68
C TRP A 20 31.74 42.08 -0.74
N LEU A 21 32.95 42.36 -1.24
CA LEU A 21 34.18 42.38 -0.44
C LEU A 21 34.53 43.82 0.00
N PRO A 22 34.92 44.05 1.26
CA PRO A 22 35.39 45.36 1.71
C PRO A 22 36.72 45.72 1.04
N ASP A 23 36.93 47.00 0.73
CA ASP A 23 38.21 47.56 0.27
C ASP A 23 38.84 46.92 -0.99
N THR A 24 38.02 46.35 -1.88
CA THR A 24 38.48 45.80 -3.17
C THR A 24 37.98 46.61 -4.37
N SER A 25 38.86 46.85 -5.35
CA SER A 25 38.49 47.48 -6.62
C SER A 25 38.29 46.41 -7.70
N PRO A 26 37.15 46.39 -8.45
CA PRO A 26 36.84 45.36 -9.45
C PRO A 26 37.62 45.56 -10.77
N THR A 27 38.92 45.82 -10.66
CA THR A 27 39.83 46.14 -11.76
C THR A 27 41.03 45.20 -11.71
N GLY A 28 41.31 44.53 -12.83
CA GLY A 28 42.46 43.62 -12.90
C GLY A 28 42.29 42.47 -13.88
N LYS A 29 43.38 41.72 -14.08
CA LYS A 29 43.40 40.42 -14.78
C LYS A 29 42.78 39.33 -13.89
N LYS A 30 42.29 38.24 -14.50
CA LYS A 30 41.57 37.15 -13.81
C LYS A 30 42.28 36.63 -12.56
N ASP A 31 43.57 36.35 -12.63
CA ASP A 31 44.35 35.81 -11.49
C ASP A 31 44.41 36.77 -10.30
N LEU A 32 44.44 38.09 -10.57
CA LEU A 32 44.44 39.12 -9.53
C LEU A 32 43.09 39.18 -8.81
N LEU A 33 41.98 39.05 -9.56
CA LEU A 33 40.62 39.01 -8.99
C LEU A 33 40.44 37.75 -8.12
N ILE A 34 40.89 36.58 -8.61
CA ILE A 34 40.86 35.32 -7.84
C ILE A 34 41.66 35.48 -6.54
N GLY A 35 42.89 35.97 -6.62
CA GLY A 35 43.74 36.16 -5.43
C GLY A 35 43.21 37.20 -4.45
N GLN A 36 42.44 38.19 -4.88
CA GLN A 36 41.76 39.13 -3.98
C GLN A 36 40.56 38.48 -3.27
N ILE A 37 39.75 37.71 -4.00
CA ILE A 37 38.61 37.00 -3.41
C ILE A 37 39.09 35.96 -2.41
N SER A 38 40.08 35.13 -2.78
CA SER A 38 40.65 34.11 -1.88
C SER A 38 41.21 34.72 -0.60
N ARG A 39 41.99 35.81 -0.70
CA ARG A 39 42.53 36.52 0.48
C ARG A 39 41.44 37.12 1.37
N SER A 40 40.35 37.61 0.77
CA SER A 40 39.23 38.17 1.54
C SER A 40 38.43 37.09 2.27
N LEU A 41 38.52 35.84 1.81
CA LEU A 41 37.96 34.66 2.45
C LEU A 41 38.97 33.96 3.37
N ASP A 42 40.09 34.59 3.77
CA ASP A 42 40.98 34.11 4.85
C ASP A 42 40.34 34.31 6.23
N ASP A 43 40.83 33.65 7.29
CA ASP A 43 40.04 33.30 8.49
C ASP A 43 39.20 34.43 9.11
N ASP A 44 39.81 35.59 9.38
CA ASP A 44 39.09 36.74 9.94
C ASP A 44 38.07 37.32 8.93
N GLY A 45 38.44 37.39 7.66
CA GLY A 45 37.58 37.86 6.56
C GLY A 45 36.41 36.91 6.28
N LEU A 46 36.64 35.60 6.39
CA LEU A 46 35.60 34.57 6.23
C LEU A 46 34.49 34.74 7.27
N ARG A 47 34.84 34.97 8.54
CA ARG A 47 33.85 35.22 9.60
C ARG A 47 33.08 36.52 9.35
N THR A 48 33.76 37.59 8.96
CA THR A 48 33.09 38.87 8.64
C THR A 48 32.14 38.73 7.46
N LEU A 49 32.54 38.04 6.38
CA LEU A 49 31.69 37.83 5.21
C LEU A 49 30.49 36.91 5.52
N TRP A 50 30.70 35.90 6.38
CA TRP A 50 29.62 35.06 6.90
C TRP A 50 28.58 35.86 7.69
N GLU A 51 29.01 36.77 8.57
CA GLU A 51 28.10 37.61 9.37
C GLU A 51 27.27 38.59 8.52
N ARG A 52 27.73 38.91 7.31
CA ARG A 52 27.00 39.76 6.35
C ARG A 52 25.92 39.04 5.56
N LEU A 53 25.89 37.70 5.59
CA LEU A 53 24.82 36.92 4.97
C LEU A 53 23.52 37.08 5.76
N ASP A 54 22.39 37.13 5.05
CA ASP A 54 21.09 37.04 5.71
C ASP A 54 20.88 35.67 6.37
N ASP A 55 19.85 35.54 7.21
CA ASP A 55 19.64 34.31 7.98
C ASP A 55 19.42 33.06 7.09
N ILE A 56 18.77 33.21 5.93
CA ILE A 56 18.52 32.08 5.01
C ILE A 56 19.78 31.71 4.24
N GLN A 57 20.57 32.70 3.82
CA GLN A 57 21.86 32.49 3.20
C GLN A 57 22.83 31.79 4.17
N ARG A 58 22.85 32.20 5.45
CA ARG A 58 23.61 31.50 6.51
C ARG A 58 23.15 30.06 6.66
N MET A 59 21.84 29.81 6.73
CA MET A 59 21.32 28.45 6.77
C MET A 59 21.76 27.63 5.55
N ALA A 60 21.71 28.19 4.34
CA ALA A 60 22.10 27.48 3.12
C ALA A 60 23.58 27.09 3.10
N VAL A 61 24.46 28.00 3.53
CA VAL A 61 25.90 27.72 3.64
C VAL A 61 26.18 26.73 4.78
N ALA A 62 25.45 26.81 5.90
CA ALA A 62 25.57 25.83 6.98
C ALA A 62 25.16 24.41 6.53
N GLU A 63 24.05 24.26 5.81
CA GLU A 63 23.63 22.97 5.24
C GLU A 63 24.69 22.41 4.30
N ALA A 64 25.21 23.22 3.39
CA ALA A 64 26.29 22.80 2.49
C ALA A 64 27.59 22.49 3.26
N ALA A 65 27.89 23.21 4.34
CA ALA A 65 29.07 22.98 5.16
C ALA A 65 29.04 21.63 5.89
N TYR A 66 27.87 21.16 6.30
CA TYR A 66 27.72 19.86 6.96
C TYR A 66 27.29 18.73 6.01
N ALA A 67 27.07 19.03 4.72
CA ALA A 67 26.85 18.02 3.69
C ALA A 67 28.12 17.21 3.37
N PRO A 68 28.05 15.87 3.23
CA PRO A 68 29.22 15.01 2.97
C PRO A 68 30.07 15.42 1.77
N ASP A 69 29.45 16.00 0.73
CA ASP A 69 30.08 16.41 -0.53
C ASP A 69 30.03 17.93 -0.77
N GLY A 70 29.63 18.71 0.24
CA GLY A 70 29.50 20.16 0.14
C GLY A 70 28.32 20.65 -0.71
N LEU A 71 27.43 19.76 -1.15
CA LEU A 71 26.35 20.09 -2.07
C LEU A 71 25.20 20.80 -1.35
N PHE A 72 24.73 21.89 -1.96
CA PHE A 72 23.48 22.53 -1.57
C PHE A 72 22.31 21.87 -2.32
N ASP A 73 21.49 21.13 -1.59
CA ASP A 73 20.24 20.56 -2.11
C ASP A 73 19.07 21.51 -1.88
N GLY A 74 18.65 22.20 -2.95
CA GLY A 74 17.56 23.16 -2.90
C GLY A 74 16.21 22.55 -2.52
N LYS A 75 15.93 21.30 -2.92
CA LYS A 75 14.66 20.63 -2.58
C LYS A 75 14.59 20.35 -1.09
N ARG A 76 15.64 19.75 -0.53
CA ARG A 76 15.76 19.49 0.92
C ARG A 76 15.73 20.77 1.73
N PHE A 77 16.43 21.80 1.26
CA PHE A 77 16.47 23.11 1.91
C PHE A 77 15.07 23.76 1.96
N ARG A 78 14.37 23.80 0.82
CA ARG A 78 13.00 24.35 0.76
C ARG A 78 12.04 23.56 1.65
N ALA A 79 12.14 22.23 1.69
CA ALA A 79 11.30 21.42 2.57
C ALA A 79 11.59 21.72 4.06
N LYS A 80 12.86 21.92 4.44
CA LYS A 80 13.23 22.21 5.82
C LYS A 80 12.87 23.63 6.28
N TYR A 81 13.07 24.63 5.41
CA TYR A 81 13.00 26.05 5.77
C TYR A 81 11.84 26.81 5.11
N GLY A 82 11.05 26.16 4.25
CA GLY A 82 9.88 26.73 3.57
C GLY A 82 10.19 27.63 2.37
N ARG A 83 11.43 28.05 2.17
CA ARG A 83 11.86 28.89 1.04
C ARG A 83 13.30 28.61 0.61
N LEU A 84 13.66 29.02 -0.60
CA LEU A 84 15.05 28.97 -1.08
C LEU A 84 15.80 30.27 -0.70
N PRO A 85 17.14 30.22 -0.57
CA PRO A 85 17.94 31.43 -0.51
C PRO A 85 17.90 32.17 -1.86
N ASP A 86 18.06 33.48 -1.79
CA ASP A 86 18.18 34.31 -2.98
C ASP A 86 19.62 34.26 -3.51
N PHE A 87 19.80 33.66 -4.68
CA PHE A 87 21.09 33.59 -5.37
C PHE A 87 21.38 34.85 -6.20
N THR A 88 20.34 35.59 -6.61
CA THR A 88 20.46 36.83 -7.38
C THR A 88 19.73 38.00 -6.74
N VAL A 89 20.28 39.20 -6.90
CA VAL A 89 19.69 40.45 -6.42
C VAL A 89 18.47 40.80 -7.28
N VAL A 90 17.45 41.39 -6.65
CA VAL A 90 16.28 41.94 -7.35
C VAL A 90 16.68 43.21 -8.08
N GLU A 91 16.48 43.26 -9.40
CA GLU A 91 16.68 44.47 -10.22
C GLU A 91 15.34 44.90 -10.83
N ASP A 92 14.97 46.17 -10.71
CA ASP A 92 13.71 46.75 -11.23
C ASP A 92 12.43 45.97 -10.83
N GLY A 93 12.41 45.45 -9.60
CA GLY A 93 11.28 44.68 -9.06
C GLY A 93 11.14 43.27 -9.65
N ARG A 94 12.08 42.80 -10.48
CA ARG A 94 12.09 41.45 -11.05
C ARG A 94 13.38 40.72 -10.71
N ARG A 95 13.26 39.41 -10.45
CA ARG A 95 14.43 38.53 -10.26
C ARG A 95 14.80 37.91 -11.60
N SER A 96 16.06 38.04 -11.98
CA SER A 96 16.61 37.35 -13.14
C SER A 96 17.39 36.12 -12.67
N TYR A 97 17.19 35.00 -13.34
CA TYR A 97 17.99 33.78 -13.14
C TYR A 97 19.46 34.01 -13.53
N TYR A 98 19.69 34.94 -14.46
CA TYR A 98 21.00 35.45 -14.88
C TYR A 98 21.33 36.80 -14.23
N GLY A 99 20.63 37.14 -13.15
CA GLY A 99 20.81 38.39 -12.41
C GLY A 99 22.14 38.43 -11.67
N ARG A 100 22.45 39.59 -11.09
CA ARG A 100 23.68 39.77 -10.32
C ARG A 100 23.66 38.89 -9.06
N PRO A 101 24.76 38.19 -8.72
CA PRO A 101 24.79 37.30 -7.57
C PRO A 101 24.68 38.07 -6.24
N THR A 102 24.02 37.46 -5.26
CA THR A 102 24.06 37.90 -3.85
C THR A 102 25.40 37.52 -3.20
N ALA A 103 25.61 37.96 -1.95
CA ALA A 103 26.80 37.58 -1.16
C ALA A 103 26.96 36.06 -1.01
N LEU A 104 25.88 35.29 -1.16
CA LEU A 104 25.89 33.83 -1.20
C LEU A 104 26.83 33.25 -2.27
N GLY A 105 27.01 33.97 -3.39
CA GLY A 105 27.91 33.58 -4.47
C GLY A 105 29.40 33.58 -4.10
N LEU A 106 29.78 34.08 -2.92
CA LEU A 106 31.12 33.93 -2.34
C LEU A 106 31.34 32.56 -1.68
N PHE A 107 30.27 31.82 -1.41
CA PHE A 107 30.32 30.56 -0.66
C PHE A 107 29.85 29.38 -1.51
N LEU A 108 28.73 29.53 -2.22
CA LEU A 108 28.12 28.48 -3.02
C LEU A 108 28.35 28.73 -4.52
N TYR A 109 29.10 27.84 -5.16
CA TYR A 109 29.46 27.94 -6.57
C TYR A 109 28.63 26.97 -7.41
N TYR A 110 28.11 27.46 -8.53
CA TYR A 110 27.34 26.63 -9.45
C TYR A 110 28.27 25.81 -10.35
N GLU A 111 28.21 24.48 -10.22
CA GLU A 111 29.00 23.52 -10.98
C GLU A 111 28.13 22.32 -11.37
N ALA A 112 28.17 21.92 -12.65
CA ALA A 112 27.49 20.72 -13.15
C ALA A 112 26.00 20.61 -12.75
N GLY A 113 25.28 21.75 -12.78
CA GLY A 113 23.86 21.79 -12.45
C GLY A 113 23.53 22.05 -10.98
N CYS A 114 24.52 22.06 -10.09
CA CYS A 114 24.30 22.14 -8.64
C CYS A 114 25.15 23.24 -7.99
N TYR A 115 24.71 23.74 -6.83
CA TYR A 115 25.51 24.63 -6.00
C TYR A 115 26.36 23.81 -5.03
N ARG A 116 27.65 24.12 -4.92
CA ARG A 116 28.61 23.42 -4.06
C ARG A 116 29.48 24.39 -3.26
N LEU A 117 29.73 24.04 -2.01
CA LEU A 117 30.72 24.67 -1.14
C LEU A 117 32.10 24.00 -1.34
N PRO A 118 33.17 24.77 -1.63
CA PRO A 118 34.51 24.22 -1.77
C PRO A 118 34.99 23.54 -0.48
N PHE A 119 35.70 22.42 -0.64
CA PHE A 119 36.16 21.58 0.47
C PHE A 119 36.97 22.33 1.54
N ASP A 120 37.90 23.18 1.11
CA ASP A 120 38.74 24.03 1.95
C ASP A 120 37.96 25.10 2.71
N LEU A 121 36.93 25.70 2.08
CA LEU A 121 36.01 26.60 2.79
C LEU A 121 35.13 25.85 3.80
N ARG A 122 34.74 24.61 3.48
CA ARG A 122 33.92 23.79 4.36
C ARG A 122 34.59 23.51 5.70
N GLU A 123 35.83 23.02 5.70
CA GLU A 123 36.57 22.72 6.94
C GLU A 123 36.72 23.97 7.82
N ARG A 124 36.97 25.12 7.19
CA ARG A 124 37.14 26.40 7.89
C ARG A 124 35.81 26.92 8.46
N LEU A 125 34.71 26.81 7.71
CA LEU A 125 33.37 27.17 8.19
C LEU A 125 32.93 26.30 9.37
N GLN A 126 33.20 24.99 9.35
CA GLN A 126 32.86 24.07 10.44
C GLN A 126 33.53 24.44 11.78
N SER A 127 34.63 25.20 11.77
CA SER A 127 35.30 25.65 13.01
C SER A 127 34.49 26.67 13.81
N PHE A 128 33.52 27.36 13.21
CA PHE A 128 32.72 28.40 13.88
C PHE A 128 31.23 28.42 13.53
N VAL A 129 30.80 27.77 12.46
CA VAL A 129 29.39 27.61 12.07
C VAL A 129 28.81 26.41 12.80
N ARG A 130 27.68 26.59 13.48
CA ARG A 130 26.98 25.51 14.17
C ARG A 130 26.35 24.54 13.17
N GLU A 131 26.37 23.26 13.51
CA GLU A 131 25.67 22.22 12.76
C GLU A 131 24.16 22.54 12.68
N PRO A 132 23.54 22.50 11.49
CA PRO A 132 22.10 22.69 11.35
C PRO A 132 21.31 21.68 12.16
N LEU A 133 20.27 22.14 12.87
CA LEU A 133 19.40 21.24 13.63
C LEU A 133 18.77 20.18 12.72
N PRO A 134 18.70 18.91 13.11
CA PRO A 134 18.04 17.89 12.31
C PRO A 134 16.55 18.23 12.16
N VAL A 135 16.01 17.95 10.98
CA VAL A 135 14.57 18.07 10.75
C VAL A 135 13.81 17.08 11.65
N ARG A 136 12.64 17.46 12.16
CA ARG A 136 11.80 16.62 13.01
C ARG A 136 10.36 16.64 12.49
N LEU A 137 9.64 15.56 12.79
CA LEU A 137 8.18 15.51 12.67
C LEU A 137 7.55 16.32 13.81
N SER A 138 6.36 16.84 13.55
CA SER A 138 5.55 17.64 14.48
C SER A 138 4.25 16.90 14.79
N PRO A 139 4.30 15.81 15.58
CA PRO A 139 3.10 15.07 15.94
C PRO A 139 2.18 15.92 16.83
N VAL A 140 0.88 15.68 16.73
CA VAL A 140 -0.16 16.29 17.57
C VAL A 140 -0.88 15.21 18.36
N GLU A 141 -1.14 15.47 19.64
CA GLU A 141 -1.88 14.53 20.49
C GLU A 141 -3.38 14.56 20.17
N THR A 142 -3.92 15.76 19.95
CA THR A 142 -5.34 15.99 19.69
C THR A 142 -5.51 16.56 18.30
N LEU A 143 -6.36 15.92 17.50
CA LEU A 143 -6.73 16.43 16.18
C LEU A 143 -7.56 17.71 16.32
N PRO A 144 -7.38 18.70 15.41
CA PRO A 144 -8.35 19.77 15.28
C PRO A 144 -9.71 19.20 14.83
N GLU A 145 -10.81 19.90 15.11
CA GLU A 145 -12.13 19.47 14.61
C GLU A 145 -12.28 19.65 13.10
N LYS A 146 -11.51 20.57 12.53
CA LYS A 146 -11.57 20.98 11.12
C LYS A 146 -10.19 21.09 10.51
N ALA A 147 -10.12 20.83 9.20
CA ALA A 147 -9.00 21.19 8.34
C ALA A 147 -9.45 22.32 7.41
N GLY A 148 -8.97 23.54 7.67
CA GLY A 148 -9.55 24.75 7.08
C GLY A 148 -11.02 24.90 7.52
N GLU A 149 -11.93 24.96 6.55
CA GLU A 149 -13.37 25.09 6.81
C GLU A 149 -14.09 23.73 6.94
N ASN A 150 -13.45 22.64 6.53
CA ASN A 150 -14.03 21.32 6.42
C ASN A 150 -13.87 20.51 7.72
N ARG A 151 -14.93 19.83 8.16
CA ARG A 151 -14.89 18.95 9.35
C ARG A 151 -14.12 17.67 9.03
N LEU A 152 -13.24 17.27 9.94
CA LEU A 152 -12.48 16.03 9.82
C LEU A 152 -13.35 14.81 10.13
N THR A 153 -13.29 13.82 9.24
CA THR A 153 -13.82 12.47 9.48
C THR A 153 -12.69 11.60 10.00
N VAL A 154 -12.86 11.02 11.19
CA VAL A 154 -11.86 10.15 11.82
C VAL A 154 -12.28 8.69 11.67
N ARG A 155 -11.35 7.83 11.26
CA ARG A 155 -11.55 6.37 11.18
C ARG A 155 -10.47 5.63 11.95
N CYS A 156 -10.90 4.87 12.96
CA CYS A 156 -10.05 4.01 13.76
C CYS A 156 -10.02 2.62 13.13
N ASN A 157 -9.00 2.35 12.30
CA ASN A 157 -8.96 1.20 11.41
C ASN A 157 -8.37 -0.07 12.05
N GLU A 158 -7.67 0.05 13.19
CA GLU A 158 -7.06 -1.10 13.86
C GLU A 158 -8.06 -2.24 14.13
N HIS A 159 -9.23 -1.89 14.66
CA HIS A 159 -10.30 -2.86 14.92
C HIS A 159 -11.04 -3.25 13.64
N ASP A 160 -11.41 -2.26 12.81
CA ASP A 160 -12.12 -2.47 11.54
C ASP A 160 -11.39 -3.48 10.65
N ALA A 161 -10.06 -3.39 10.54
CA ALA A 161 -9.27 -4.28 9.69
C ALA A 161 -9.33 -5.76 10.11
N THR A 162 -9.50 -6.02 11.41
CA THR A 162 -9.64 -7.38 11.93
C THR A 162 -10.98 -7.99 11.51
N ILE A 163 -12.06 -7.21 11.60
CA ILE A 163 -13.40 -7.60 11.14
C ILE A 163 -13.40 -7.75 9.61
N ASP A 164 -12.89 -6.75 8.90
CA ASP A 164 -12.87 -6.69 7.45
C ASP A 164 -12.13 -7.88 6.83
N LEU A 165 -10.98 -8.26 7.39
CA LEU A 165 -10.24 -9.44 6.94
C LEU A 165 -11.12 -10.70 6.98
N LEU A 166 -11.85 -10.91 8.08
CA LEU A 166 -12.71 -12.07 8.25
C LEU A 166 -13.90 -12.04 7.27
N VAL A 167 -14.54 -10.88 7.12
CA VAL A 167 -15.60 -10.66 6.11
C VAL A 167 -15.08 -11.03 4.72
N LEU A 168 -13.92 -10.50 4.33
CA LEU A 168 -13.34 -10.73 3.00
C LEU A 168 -12.96 -12.18 2.76
N LEU A 169 -12.34 -12.84 3.73
CA LEU A 169 -12.01 -14.27 3.63
C LEU A 169 -13.29 -15.11 3.49
N ARG A 170 -14.35 -14.82 4.26
CA ARG A 170 -15.63 -15.54 4.19
C ARG A 170 -16.37 -15.31 2.87
N LEU A 171 -16.47 -14.06 2.41
CA LEU A 171 -17.12 -13.76 1.12
C LEU A 171 -16.36 -14.38 -0.06
N THR A 172 -15.03 -14.43 0.01
CA THR A 172 -14.19 -15.10 -0.99
C THR A 172 -14.41 -16.60 -0.97
N ASP A 173 -14.46 -17.23 0.21
CA ASP A 173 -14.74 -18.66 0.33
C ASP A 173 -16.14 -19.05 -0.19
N GLN A 174 -17.12 -18.17 0.01
CA GLN A 174 -18.48 -18.33 -0.53
C GLN A 174 -18.54 -18.06 -2.05
N GLY A 175 -17.45 -17.67 -2.70
CA GLY A 175 -17.40 -17.36 -4.14
C GLY A 175 -18.22 -16.13 -4.53
N LYS A 176 -18.46 -15.21 -3.58
CA LYS A 176 -19.23 -13.98 -3.78
C LYS A 176 -18.39 -12.84 -4.36
N VAL A 177 -17.07 -12.86 -4.13
CA VAL A 177 -16.14 -11.84 -4.63
C VAL A 177 -15.84 -12.11 -6.11
N GLN A 178 -16.34 -11.25 -6.99
CA GLN A 178 -16.10 -11.32 -8.44
C GLN A 178 -14.93 -10.41 -8.84
N VAL A 179 -14.13 -10.88 -9.80
CA VAL A 179 -13.02 -10.12 -10.38
C VAL A 179 -13.02 -10.22 -11.89
N SER A 180 -12.45 -9.21 -12.55
CA SER A 180 -12.26 -9.19 -13.99
C SER A 180 -11.34 -10.32 -14.46
N ASP A 181 -11.73 -10.99 -15.55
CA ASP A 181 -10.90 -12.04 -16.16
C ASP A 181 -9.59 -11.53 -16.76
N LYS A 182 -9.49 -10.24 -17.06
CA LYS A 182 -8.30 -9.62 -17.67
C LYS A 182 -7.38 -8.99 -16.64
N THR A 183 -7.96 -8.28 -15.68
CA THR A 183 -7.19 -7.43 -14.76
C THR A 183 -7.18 -7.95 -13.33
N SER A 184 -7.99 -8.96 -13.01
CA SER A 184 -8.20 -9.48 -11.65
C SER A 184 -8.63 -8.41 -10.63
N LEU A 185 -9.14 -7.27 -11.12
CA LEU A 185 -9.67 -6.17 -10.31
C LEU A 185 -11.14 -6.45 -9.93
N PRO A 186 -11.59 -6.01 -8.74
CA PRO A 186 -12.98 -6.15 -8.34
C PRO A 186 -13.88 -5.25 -9.20
N GLY A 187 -14.98 -5.81 -9.71
CA GLY A 187 -16.00 -5.05 -10.44
C GLY A 187 -16.91 -4.24 -9.51
N THR A 188 -17.69 -3.31 -10.06
CA THR A 188 -18.60 -2.41 -9.30
C THR A 188 -19.56 -3.17 -8.37
N ALA A 189 -20.10 -4.31 -8.82
CA ALA A 189 -20.99 -5.12 -7.99
C ALA A 189 -20.28 -5.71 -6.75
N THR A 190 -19.03 -6.14 -6.91
CA THR A 190 -18.20 -6.61 -5.79
C THR A 190 -17.82 -5.46 -4.87
N GLN A 191 -17.47 -4.30 -5.43
CA GLN A 191 -17.16 -3.14 -4.62
C GLN A 191 -18.36 -2.71 -3.77
N ARG A 192 -19.58 -2.64 -4.34
CA ARG A 192 -20.80 -2.34 -3.58
C ARG A 192 -21.07 -3.37 -2.48
N LEU A 193 -20.99 -4.67 -2.82
CA LEU A 193 -21.13 -5.75 -1.84
C LEU A 193 -20.18 -5.56 -0.66
N LEU A 194 -18.91 -5.27 -0.95
CA LEU A 194 -17.90 -5.07 0.09
C LEU A 194 -18.17 -3.79 0.89
N THR A 195 -18.51 -2.68 0.24
CA THR A 195 -18.91 -1.43 0.93
C THR A 195 -20.04 -1.66 1.94
N ASP A 196 -21.01 -2.51 1.61
CA ASP A 196 -22.14 -2.83 2.50
C ASP A 196 -21.76 -3.74 3.69
N HIS A 197 -20.67 -4.52 3.57
CA HIS A 197 -20.29 -5.53 4.57
C HIS A 197 -19.04 -5.16 5.39
N LEU A 198 -18.20 -4.24 4.92
CA LEU A 198 -17.02 -3.76 5.63
C LEU A 198 -17.43 -3.00 6.91
N ALA A 199 -16.61 -3.12 7.95
CA ALA A 199 -16.76 -2.37 9.19
C ALA A 199 -16.71 -0.85 8.90
N GLY A 200 -17.78 -0.15 9.30
CA GLY A 200 -18.00 1.26 9.00
C GLY A 200 -18.10 1.59 7.51
N GLY A 201 -18.32 0.60 6.64
CA GLY A 201 -18.33 0.74 5.19
C GLY A 201 -17.00 1.20 4.59
N ASP A 202 -17.06 1.76 3.38
CA ASP A 202 -15.91 2.41 2.75
C ASP A 202 -15.64 3.79 3.37
N PHE A 203 -14.50 4.43 3.05
CA PHE A 203 -14.11 5.71 3.60
C PHE A 203 -14.96 6.86 3.05
N TYR A 204 -15.15 6.91 1.73
CA TYR A 204 -16.05 7.89 1.13
C TYR A 204 -17.41 7.24 0.88
N VAL A 205 -18.45 7.83 1.46
CA VAL A 205 -19.82 7.37 1.25
C VAL A 205 -20.37 8.05 0.00
N PRO A 206 -20.81 7.29 -1.02
CA PRO A 206 -21.37 7.89 -2.23
C PRO A 206 -22.57 8.77 -1.88
N PRO A 207 -22.67 10.00 -2.42
CA PRO A 207 -23.81 10.86 -2.15
C PRO A 207 -25.09 10.24 -2.72
N ARG A 208 -26.22 10.33 -1.99
CA ARG A 208 -27.53 9.78 -2.40
C ARG A 208 -28.03 10.30 -3.76
N LYS A 209 -27.57 11.48 -4.20
CA LYS A 209 -27.77 12.02 -5.54
C LYS A 209 -26.44 12.58 -6.03
N GLN A 210 -25.88 11.98 -7.07
CA GLN A 210 -24.67 12.49 -7.69
C GLN A 210 -25.02 13.74 -8.50
N ARG A 211 -24.29 14.84 -8.30
CA ARG A 211 -24.37 15.99 -9.20
C ARG A 211 -23.88 15.50 -10.58
N GLN A 212 -24.61 15.82 -11.65
CA GLN A 212 -24.35 15.32 -13.01
C GLN A 212 -22.92 15.56 -13.54
N ARG A 213 -22.12 16.43 -12.90
CA ARG A 213 -20.75 16.77 -13.27
C ARG A 213 -19.69 16.54 -12.17
N ALA A 214 -20.07 16.01 -11.00
CA ALA A 214 -19.09 15.80 -9.92
C ALA A 214 -18.22 14.58 -10.21
N ALA A 215 -16.91 14.71 -9.96
CA ALA A 215 -15.98 13.60 -10.15
C ALA A 215 -16.33 12.45 -9.19
N GLU A 216 -16.32 11.21 -9.71
CA GLU A 216 -16.54 10.05 -8.86
C GLU A 216 -15.25 9.71 -8.11
N ILE A 217 -15.29 9.80 -6.78
CA ILE A 217 -14.17 9.43 -5.90
C ILE A 217 -13.91 7.92 -5.97
N GLY A 218 -14.99 7.15 -5.98
CA GLY A 218 -14.98 5.69 -5.98
C GLY A 218 -14.59 5.08 -4.62
N PRO A 219 -14.79 3.77 -4.46
CA PRO A 219 -14.44 3.05 -3.24
C PRO A 219 -12.93 2.91 -3.08
N ILE A 220 -12.48 2.95 -1.82
CA ILE A 220 -11.09 2.82 -1.40
C ILE A 220 -10.88 1.45 -0.77
N LYS A 221 -11.51 1.17 0.38
CA LYS A 221 -11.35 -0.11 1.10
C LYS A 221 -11.89 -1.28 0.27
N ALA A 222 -13.09 -1.12 -0.29
CA ALA A 222 -13.73 -2.17 -1.07
C ALA A 222 -13.00 -2.46 -2.38
N PHE A 223 -12.22 -1.50 -2.88
CA PHE A 223 -11.32 -1.73 -4.01
C PHE A 223 -10.07 -2.49 -3.57
N SER A 224 -9.38 -2.05 -2.52
CA SER A 224 -8.04 -2.56 -2.19
C SER A 224 -8.02 -3.96 -1.59
N TRP A 225 -9.04 -4.32 -0.81
CA TRP A 225 -9.09 -5.61 -0.10
C TRP A 225 -8.94 -6.84 -1.01
N PRO A 226 -9.69 -6.99 -2.12
CA PRO A 226 -9.48 -8.09 -3.07
C PRO A 226 -8.06 -8.15 -3.64
N LEU A 227 -7.41 -7.00 -3.87
CA LEU A 227 -6.04 -6.94 -4.37
C LEU A 227 -5.03 -7.36 -3.28
N LEU A 228 -5.25 -6.95 -2.03
CA LEU A 228 -4.42 -7.31 -0.88
C LEU A 228 -4.45 -8.82 -0.62
N LEU A 229 -5.62 -9.47 -0.70
CA LEU A 229 -5.73 -10.93 -0.57
C LEU A 229 -4.97 -11.67 -1.67
N GLN A 230 -5.03 -11.18 -2.91
CA GLN A 230 -4.29 -11.74 -4.04
C GLN A 230 -2.78 -11.54 -3.88
N ALA A 231 -2.34 -10.33 -3.52
CA ALA A 231 -0.92 -10.02 -3.30
C ALA A 231 -0.31 -10.84 -2.16
N ALA A 232 -1.09 -11.19 -1.14
CA ALA A 232 -0.67 -12.06 -0.04
C ALA A 232 -0.71 -13.56 -0.40
N GLY A 233 -1.26 -13.94 -1.56
CA GLY A 233 -1.48 -15.33 -1.95
C GLY A 233 -2.53 -16.04 -1.11
N LEU A 234 -3.44 -15.30 -0.46
CA LEU A 234 -4.57 -15.85 0.29
C LEU A 234 -5.74 -16.20 -0.61
N ALA A 235 -5.90 -15.47 -1.72
CA ALA A 235 -6.90 -15.73 -2.73
C ALA A 235 -6.24 -15.82 -4.11
N GLN A 236 -6.82 -16.64 -4.98
CA GLN A 236 -6.42 -16.76 -6.37
C GLN A 236 -7.66 -16.69 -7.26
N ARG A 237 -7.45 -16.23 -8.49
CA ARG A 237 -8.53 -16.17 -9.47
C ARG A 237 -8.94 -17.58 -9.92
N ASN A 238 -10.24 -17.83 -9.95
CA ASN A 238 -10.87 -19.01 -10.51
C ASN A 238 -11.99 -18.55 -11.47
N GLY A 239 -11.65 -18.44 -12.77
CA GLY A 239 -12.51 -17.76 -13.75
C GLY A 239 -12.73 -16.29 -13.37
N SER A 240 -14.00 -15.87 -13.31
CA SER A 240 -14.42 -14.51 -12.95
C SER A 240 -14.59 -14.28 -11.43
N LYS A 241 -14.11 -15.22 -10.61
CA LYS A 241 -14.26 -15.22 -9.14
C LYS A 241 -12.91 -15.28 -8.44
N LEU A 242 -12.85 -14.78 -7.22
CA LEU A 242 -11.77 -15.14 -6.29
C LEU A 242 -12.17 -16.38 -5.49
N ALA A 243 -11.21 -17.28 -5.32
CA ALA A 243 -11.31 -18.45 -4.45
C ALA A 243 -10.13 -18.46 -3.49
N LEU A 244 -10.34 -18.93 -2.26
CA LEU A 244 -9.26 -19.04 -1.29
C LEU A 244 -8.22 -20.09 -1.73
N SER A 245 -6.95 -19.76 -1.53
CA SER A 245 -5.85 -20.74 -1.57
C SER A 245 -5.85 -21.59 -0.29
N ASP A 246 -4.99 -22.61 -0.21
CA ASP A 246 -4.78 -23.36 1.03
C ASP A 246 -4.31 -22.45 2.18
N THR A 247 -3.52 -21.43 1.86
CA THR A 247 -3.08 -20.43 2.84
C THR A 247 -4.25 -19.54 3.28
N GLY A 248 -5.13 -19.14 2.35
CA GLY A 248 -6.34 -18.40 2.66
C GLY A 248 -7.32 -19.16 3.54
N ARG A 249 -7.52 -20.46 3.29
CA ARG A 249 -8.34 -21.33 4.14
C ARG A 249 -7.78 -21.42 5.56
N LYS A 250 -6.47 -21.63 5.71
CA LYS A 250 -5.80 -21.64 7.03
C LYS A 250 -5.89 -20.27 7.75
N ALA A 251 -5.95 -19.18 7.01
CA ALA A 251 -6.04 -17.84 7.58
C ALA A 251 -7.35 -17.59 8.35
N LEU A 252 -8.44 -18.29 8.01
CA LEU A 252 -9.72 -18.18 8.72
C LEU A 252 -9.66 -18.69 10.17
N ALA A 253 -8.81 -19.67 10.44
CA ALA A 253 -8.56 -20.21 11.78
C ALA A 253 -7.38 -19.52 12.50
N SER A 254 -6.68 -18.61 11.83
CA SER A 254 -5.49 -17.95 12.36
C SER A 254 -5.83 -16.67 13.10
N VAL A 255 -4.96 -16.25 14.03
CA VAL A 255 -5.08 -14.94 14.69
C VAL A 255 -5.02 -13.83 13.63
N PRO A 256 -6.06 -12.98 13.50
CA PRO A 256 -6.16 -11.98 12.42
C PRO A 256 -4.94 -11.06 12.30
N ALA A 257 -4.41 -10.58 13.42
CA ALA A 257 -3.21 -9.73 13.42
C ALA A 257 -1.99 -10.38 12.74
N LYS A 258 -1.79 -11.71 12.93
CA LYS A 258 -0.71 -12.44 12.24
C LYS A 258 -0.94 -12.49 10.73
N VAL A 259 -2.19 -12.66 10.31
CA VAL A 259 -2.57 -12.65 8.90
C VAL A 259 -2.38 -11.26 8.29
N LEU A 260 -2.80 -10.19 8.97
CA LEU A 260 -2.60 -8.80 8.53
C LEU A 260 -1.11 -8.45 8.37
N ARG A 261 -0.26 -8.83 9.34
CA ARG A 261 1.20 -8.70 9.24
C ARG A 261 1.76 -9.44 8.03
N ALA A 262 1.29 -10.66 7.78
CA ALA A 262 1.70 -11.43 6.62
C ALA A 262 1.23 -10.81 5.29
N ILE A 263 0.01 -10.24 5.25
CA ILE A 263 -0.50 -9.51 4.08
C ILE A 263 0.40 -8.31 3.80
N TRP A 264 0.67 -7.46 4.79
CA TRP A 264 1.53 -6.29 4.63
C TRP A 264 2.92 -6.67 4.10
N SER A 265 3.58 -7.62 4.76
CA SER A 265 4.93 -8.06 4.39
C SER A 265 5.02 -8.62 2.96
N LYS A 266 4.01 -9.38 2.53
CA LYS A 266 3.95 -9.91 1.15
C LYS A 266 3.57 -8.83 0.14
N TRP A 267 2.64 -7.95 0.48
CA TRP A 267 2.22 -6.84 -0.38
C TRP A 267 3.40 -5.89 -0.66
N LEU A 268 4.23 -5.56 0.33
CA LEU A 268 5.44 -4.75 0.12
C LEU A 268 6.34 -5.27 -1.01
N LYS A 269 6.36 -6.59 -1.23
CA LYS A 269 7.22 -7.27 -2.24
C LYS A 269 6.47 -7.63 -3.53
N SER A 270 5.15 -7.51 -3.55
CA SER A 270 4.31 -7.93 -4.68
C SER A 270 4.49 -7.02 -5.89
N SER A 271 4.45 -7.58 -7.10
CA SER A 271 4.43 -6.80 -8.35
C SER A 271 3.10 -6.92 -9.09
N LEU A 272 2.05 -7.43 -8.44
CA LEU A 272 0.76 -7.68 -9.10
C LEU A 272 0.08 -6.42 -9.62
N PHE A 273 0.31 -5.28 -8.97
CA PHE A 273 -0.24 -3.99 -9.35
C PHE A 273 0.65 -2.85 -8.83
N ASP A 274 0.45 -1.67 -9.43
CA ASP A 274 1.06 -0.41 -9.05
C ASP A 274 -0.02 0.52 -8.50
N GLU A 275 0.17 1.04 -7.29
CA GLU A 275 -0.75 1.99 -6.63
C GLU A 275 -0.95 3.24 -7.47
N PHE A 276 0.07 3.67 -8.22
CA PHE A 276 -0.02 4.88 -9.02
C PHE A 276 -1.11 4.80 -10.10
N SER A 277 -1.51 3.58 -10.49
CA SER A 277 -2.63 3.35 -11.41
C SER A 277 -3.98 3.82 -10.89
N ARG A 278 -4.07 4.17 -9.60
CA ARG A 278 -5.26 4.74 -8.95
C ARG A 278 -5.33 6.27 -9.04
N ILE A 279 -4.26 6.91 -9.50
CA ILE A 279 -4.22 8.34 -9.82
C ILE A 279 -4.54 8.44 -11.32
N ASP A 280 -5.78 8.10 -11.66
CA ASP A 280 -6.27 7.86 -13.02
C ASP A 280 -6.38 9.14 -13.88
N VAL A 281 -6.35 10.30 -13.24
CA VAL A 281 -6.20 11.61 -13.90
C VAL A 281 -4.87 11.70 -14.66
N ILE A 282 -3.79 11.11 -14.12
CA ILE A 282 -2.47 11.07 -14.77
C ILE A 282 -2.40 9.85 -15.69
N LYS A 283 -2.43 10.11 -16.99
CA LYS A 283 -2.43 9.11 -18.07
C LYS A 283 -0.99 8.80 -18.52
N GLY A 284 -0.87 7.83 -19.43
CA GLY A 284 0.43 7.44 -20.01
C GLY A 284 1.24 6.43 -19.19
N GLN A 285 0.75 6.03 -18.01
CA GLN A 285 1.44 5.11 -17.09
C GLN A 285 1.76 3.72 -17.67
N LYS A 286 1.02 3.29 -18.71
CA LYS A 286 1.17 1.98 -19.38
C LYS A 286 1.71 2.12 -20.81
N SER A 287 2.51 3.16 -21.08
CA SER A 287 3.14 3.32 -22.40
C SER A 287 4.07 2.12 -22.70
N LYS A 288 4.47 1.96 -23.97
CA LYS A 288 5.29 0.79 -24.40
C LYS A 288 6.66 0.76 -23.75
N GLU A 289 7.16 1.91 -23.32
CA GLU A 289 8.44 2.04 -22.62
C GLU A 289 8.22 1.83 -21.11
N ARG A 290 9.28 1.44 -20.40
CA ARG A 290 9.20 1.24 -18.94
C ARG A 290 9.19 2.59 -18.23
N VAL A 291 8.02 3.25 -18.25
CA VAL A 291 7.80 4.59 -17.67
C VAL A 291 7.94 4.53 -16.14
N MET A 292 7.20 3.65 -15.50
CA MET A 292 7.12 3.59 -14.03
C MET A 292 8.35 2.90 -13.42
N THR A 293 8.79 3.40 -12.27
CA THR A 293 9.81 2.71 -11.46
C THR A 293 9.25 1.45 -10.79
N ALA A 294 10.12 0.63 -10.22
CA ALA A 294 9.70 -0.58 -9.52
C ALA A 294 8.86 -0.25 -8.26
N VAL A 295 7.81 -1.03 -8.02
CA VAL A 295 6.87 -0.79 -6.91
C VAL A 295 7.50 -1.08 -5.54
N ALA A 296 8.21 -2.21 -5.41
CA ALA A 296 8.74 -2.66 -4.11
C ALA A 296 9.71 -1.65 -3.45
N PRO A 297 10.67 -1.01 -4.15
CA PRO A 297 11.50 0.04 -3.56
C PRO A 297 10.70 1.24 -3.04
N ARG A 298 9.68 1.70 -3.79
CA ARG A 298 8.81 2.83 -3.37
C ARG A 298 8.08 2.50 -2.07
N ARG A 299 7.45 1.32 -2.01
CA ARG A 299 6.77 0.83 -0.81
C ARG A 299 7.73 0.66 0.38
N SER A 300 8.96 0.21 0.13
CA SER A 300 9.98 0.05 1.17
C SER A 300 10.33 1.37 1.84
N VAL A 301 10.50 2.45 1.08
CA VAL A 301 10.77 3.78 1.64
C VAL A 301 9.61 4.21 2.54
N ILE A 302 8.36 4.05 2.09
CA ILE A 302 7.17 4.40 2.89
C ILE A 302 7.07 3.55 4.16
N ASN A 303 7.38 2.24 4.08
CA ASN A 303 7.40 1.38 5.25
C ASN A 303 8.44 1.85 6.29
N GLU A 304 9.65 2.21 5.86
CA GLU A 304 10.66 2.77 6.76
C GLU A 304 10.21 4.10 7.38
N MET A 305 9.50 4.94 6.61
CA MET A 305 8.93 6.17 7.15
C MET A 305 7.89 5.91 8.24
N LEU A 306 7.00 4.94 8.04
CA LEU A 306 6.04 4.54 9.06
C LEU A 306 6.73 4.03 10.34
N ARG A 307 7.93 3.45 10.23
CA ARG A 307 8.72 3.01 11.40
C ARG A 307 9.34 4.17 12.18
N ILE A 308 9.55 5.33 11.55
CA ILE A 308 10.05 6.55 12.19
C ILE A 308 8.93 7.32 12.89
N CYS A 309 7.69 7.16 12.43
CA CYS A 309 6.52 7.82 13.01
C CYS A 309 6.25 7.36 14.46
N PRO A 310 5.99 8.29 15.40
CA PRO A 310 5.58 7.93 16.76
C PRO A 310 4.24 7.16 16.75
N VAL A 311 4.22 5.99 17.41
CA VAL A 311 3.02 5.15 17.52
C VAL A 311 1.96 5.88 18.36
N GLY A 312 0.71 5.89 17.88
CA GLY A 312 -0.44 6.47 18.56
C GLY A 312 -0.61 8.00 18.43
N ALA A 313 0.41 8.73 17.97
CA ALA A 313 0.34 10.17 17.80
C ALA A 313 -0.07 10.55 16.36
N TRP A 314 -0.89 11.60 16.22
CA TRP A 314 -1.35 12.06 14.92
C TRP A 314 -0.29 12.88 14.21
N ILE A 315 -0.13 12.65 12.91
CA ILE A 315 0.86 13.30 12.06
C ILE A 315 0.13 13.88 10.87
N ASN A 316 0.35 15.16 10.60
CA ASN A 316 -0.14 15.80 9.39
C ASN A 316 0.62 15.23 8.17
N VAL A 317 -0.09 14.84 7.11
CA VAL A 317 0.57 14.23 5.95
C VAL A 317 1.51 15.20 5.22
N ASP A 318 1.18 16.50 5.20
CA ASP A 318 2.07 17.50 4.61
C ASP A 318 3.34 17.68 5.44
N ASP A 319 3.25 17.54 6.78
CA ASP A 319 4.43 17.52 7.64
C ASP A 319 5.29 16.26 7.44
N LEU A 320 4.66 15.09 7.25
CA LEU A 320 5.37 13.87 6.85
C LEU A 320 6.08 14.05 5.51
N SER A 321 5.38 14.56 4.50
CA SER A 321 5.92 14.82 3.15
C SER A 321 7.12 15.75 3.22
N ARG A 322 6.98 16.87 3.93
CA ARG A 322 8.05 17.83 4.19
C ARG A 322 9.24 17.19 4.89
N PHE A 323 8.99 16.36 5.91
CA PHE A 323 10.04 15.64 6.63
C PHE A 323 10.77 14.65 5.72
N MET A 324 10.05 13.89 4.89
CA MET A 324 10.63 12.94 3.92
C MET A 324 11.58 13.65 2.96
N GLU A 325 11.15 14.76 2.36
CA GLU A 325 11.99 15.55 1.46
C GLU A 325 13.21 16.10 2.21
N ALA A 326 13.03 16.78 3.35
CA ALA A 326 14.13 17.40 4.10
C ALA A 326 15.16 16.37 4.61
N ALA A 327 14.70 15.20 5.08
CA ALA A 327 15.56 14.13 5.57
C ALA A 327 16.21 13.30 4.45
N GLY A 328 15.77 13.46 3.19
CA GLY A 328 16.29 12.69 2.06
C GLY A 328 15.72 11.27 1.96
N HIS A 329 14.57 11.01 2.60
CA HIS A 329 13.84 9.75 2.47
C HIS A 329 12.91 9.80 1.25
N THR A 330 13.50 9.80 0.05
CA THR A 330 12.79 9.99 -1.21
C THR A 330 12.73 8.71 -2.04
N PHE A 331 11.86 8.72 -3.06
CA PHE A 331 11.76 7.69 -4.09
C PHE A 331 11.25 8.33 -5.38
N GLU A 332 11.53 7.71 -6.53
CA GLU A 332 11.00 8.16 -7.81
C GLU A 332 9.83 7.30 -8.25
N VAL A 333 8.78 7.93 -8.78
CA VAL A 333 7.57 7.25 -9.29
C VAL A 333 7.73 6.85 -10.76
N THR A 334 8.41 7.67 -11.55
CA THR A 334 8.66 7.46 -12.98
C THR A 334 10.13 7.66 -13.32
N HIS A 335 10.62 6.94 -14.32
CA HIS A 335 11.90 7.22 -14.99
C HIS A 335 11.73 8.21 -16.16
N ASP A 336 10.50 8.42 -16.62
CA ASP A 336 10.17 9.30 -17.74
C ASP A 336 8.87 10.07 -17.46
N ALA A 337 9.01 11.33 -17.05
CA ALA A 337 7.86 12.21 -16.85
C ALA A 337 7.21 12.67 -18.16
N TRP A 338 7.91 12.60 -19.31
CA TRP A 338 7.36 13.03 -20.60
C TRP A 338 6.24 12.13 -21.09
N SER A 339 6.34 10.83 -20.80
CA SER A 339 5.28 9.86 -21.09
C SER A 339 4.02 10.06 -20.25
N LEU A 340 4.10 10.78 -19.12
CA LEU A 340 2.96 11.04 -18.25
C LEU A 340 2.27 12.35 -18.63
N TYR A 341 0.94 12.37 -18.58
CA TYR A 341 0.18 13.57 -18.94
C TYR A 341 -1.21 13.65 -18.31
N ILE A 342 -1.73 14.87 -18.17
CA ILE A 342 -3.11 15.16 -17.77
C ILE A 342 -3.90 15.62 -19.00
N GLY A 343 -5.15 15.16 -19.14
CA GLY A 343 -5.97 15.50 -20.31
C GLY A 343 -5.43 14.87 -21.59
N GLU A 344 -4.65 15.64 -22.36
CA GLU A 344 -4.07 15.31 -23.67
C GLU A 344 -2.53 15.31 -23.62
N SER A 345 -1.91 14.36 -24.32
CA SER A 345 -0.46 14.13 -24.20
C SER A 345 0.42 15.25 -24.74
N HIS A 346 -0.05 16.00 -25.73
CA HIS A 346 0.76 17.04 -26.40
C HIS A 346 0.85 18.33 -25.58
N TYR A 347 -0.14 18.61 -24.73
CA TYR A 347 -0.22 19.85 -23.96
C TYR A 347 -0.06 19.61 -22.45
N GLY A 348 -0.60 18.51 -21.93
CA GLY A 348 -0.58 18.21 -20.51
C GLY A 348 0.57 17.32 -20.08
N SER A 349 1.67 17.27 -20.83
CA SER A 349 2.84 16.45 -20.47
C SER A 349 3.45 16.91 -19.15
N LEU A 350 3.79 15.95 -18.28
CA LEU A 350 4.42 16.23 -16.99
C LEU A 350 5.94 16.41 -17.09
N GLY A 351 6.53 16.27 -18.29
CA GLY A 351 7.97 16.44 -18.51
C GLY A 351 8.48 17.87 -18.36
N HIS A 352 7.57 18.87 -18.31
CA HIS A 352 7.92 20.26 -18.07
C HIS A 352 8.27 20.51 -16.59
N ASP A 353 9.17 21.48 -16.34
CA ASP A 353 9.55 21.90 -14.99
C ASP A 353 8.31 22.34 -14.19
N GLY A 354 8.20 21.86 -12.95
CA GLY A 354 7.06 22.13 -12.07
C GLY A 354 5.85 21.19 -12.27
N CYS A 355 5.82 20.39 -13.34
CA CYS A 355 4.69 19.48 -13.62
C CYS A 355 4.88 18.06 -13.05
N HIS A 356 6.07 17.72 -12.55
CA HIS A 356 6.39 16.40 -11.97
C HIS A 356 7.11 16.50 -10.62
N ASP A 357 6.93 17.63 -9.92
CA ASP A 357 7.51 17.83 -8.60
C ASP A 357 6.97 16.82 -7.57
N TRP A 358 7.64 16.72 -6.43
CA TRP A 358 7.32 15.78 -5.34
C TRP A 358 5.83 15.77 -4.99
N SER A 359 5.21 16.95 -4.94
CA SER A 359 3.80 17.10 -4.60
C SER A 359 2.86 16.43 -5.61
N ILE A 360 3.24 16.36 -6.89
CA ILE A 360 2.38 15.84 -7.96
C ILE A 360 2.49 14.31 -8.09
N LEU A 361 3.68 13.73 -8.03
CA LEU A 361 3.86 12.29 -8.23
C LEU A 361 4.04 11.53 -6.91
N GLN A 362 5.10 11.84 -6.16
CA GLN A 362 5.51 11.08 -4.98
C GLN A 362 4.51 11.23 -3.83
N LEU A 363 4.02 12.45 -3.58
CA LEU A 363 3.00 12.69 -2.57
C LEU A 363 1.68 12.00 -2.95
N ARG A 364 1.25 12.03 -4.22
CA ARG A 364 0.02 11.32 -4.63
C ARG A 364 0.15 9.81 -4.51
N TYR A 365 1.33 9.26 -4.80
CA TYR A 365 1.65 7.86 -4.53
C TYR A 365 1.64 7.55 -3.03
N LEU A 366 2.26 8.40 -2.20
CA LEU A 366 2.28 8.27 -0.74
C LEU A 366 0.86 8.29 -0.15
N LEU A 367 0.03 9.25 -0.55
CA LEU A 367 -1.37 9.35 -0.13
C LEU A 367 -2.15 8.09 -0.50
N CYS A 368 -1.96 7.55 -1.70
CA CYS A 368 -2.59 6.30 -2.12
C CYS A 368 -2.17 5.13 -1.22
N VAL A 369 -0.87 4.97 -0.97
CA VAL A 369 -0.35 3.89 -0.10
C VAL A 369 -0.90 4.00 1.32
N LEU A 370 -0.87 5.20 1.91
CA LEU A 370 -1.37 5.44 3.26
C LEU A 370 -2.89 5.20 3.33
N PHE A 371 -3.66 5.83 2.45
CA PHE A 371 -5.12 5.85 2.54
C PHE A 371 -5.76 4.56 2.03
N GLU A 372 -5.30 3.99 0.92
CA GLU A 372 -5.96 2.83 0.31
C GLU A 372 -5.50 1.48 0.86
N TYR A 373 -4.24 1.39 1.28
CA TYR A 373 -3.64 0.11 1.67
C TYR A 373 -3.28 0.04 3.15
N ALA A 374 -2.52 1.00 3.68
CA ALA A 374 -2.13 0.97 5.09
C ALA A 374 -3.33 1.17 6.02
N ALA A 375 -4.23 2.10 5.69
CA ALA A 375 -5.45 2.32 6.45
C ALA A 375 -6.42 1.13 6.36
N ALA A 376 -6.59 0.53 5.17
CA ALA A 376 -7.45 -0.65 5.02
C ALA A 376 -6.97 -1.85 5.86
N LEU A 377 -5.65 -2.02 6.01
CA LEU A 377 -5.05 -3.06 6.84
C LEU A 377 -4.97 -2.71 8.33
N GLY A 378 -5.47 -1.54 8.74
CA GLY A 378 -5.45 -1.10 10.13
C GLY A 378 -4.06 -0.73 10.64
N ILE A 379 -3.08 -0.55 9.75
CA ILE A 379 -1.72 -0.14 10.11
C ILE A 379 -1.72 1.31 10.60
N ILE A 380 -2.59 2.12 9.99
CA ILE A 380 -2.79 3.50 10.39
C ILE A 380 -4.27 3.78 10.61
N ASP A 381 -4.56 4.61 11.62
CA ASP A 381 -5.81 5.35 11.68
C ASP A 381 -5.67 6.61 10.86
N ILE A 382 -6.79 7.14 10.37
CA ILE A 382 -6.81 8.29 9.46
C ILE A 382 -7.81 9.36 9.90
N ALA A 383 -7.49 10.61 9.55
CA ALA A 383 -8.44 11.70 9.56
C ALA A 383 -8.38 12.43 8.21
N TYR A 384 -9.53 12.61 7.59
CA TYR A 384 -9.64 13.11 6.23
C TYR A 384 -10.87 14.00 6.03
N ILE A 385 -10.82 14.76 4.95
CA ILE A 385 -11.93 15.53 4.39
C ILE A 385 -12.24 15.00 2.98
N GLU A 386 -13.28 15.52 2.33
CA GLU A 386 -13.51 15.26 0.89
C GLU A 386 -12.30 15.73 0.07
N PRO A 387 -11.92 15.02 -1.01
CA PRO A 387 -10.74 15.38 -1.81
C PRO A 387 -10.95 16.67 -2.60
N THR A 388 -12.20 17.04 -2.91
CA THR A 388 -12.55 18.24 -3.65
C THR A 388 -12.02 19.50 -2.97
N GLY A 389 -11.12 20.22 -3.64
CA GLY A 389 -10.50 21.44 -3.10
C GLY A 389 -9.62 21.23 -1.87
N ALA A 390 -9.27 19.99 -1.52
CA ALA A 390 -8.37 19.71 -0.39
C ALA A 390 -6.93 20.18 -0.68
N ARG A 391 -6.53 20.19 -1.96
CA ARG A 391 -5.19 20.55 -2.43
C ARG A 391 -5.29 21.41 -3.69
N HIS A 392 -4.35 22.35 -3.84
CA HIS A 392 -4.35 23.37 -4.91
C HIS A 392 -3.03 23.41 -5.70
N ASP A 393 -2.12 22.50 -5.39
CA ASP A 393 -0.75 22.42 -5.92
C ASP A 393 -0.67 22.08 -7.42
N TYR A 394 -1.80 21.70 -8.02
CA TYR A 394 -1.88 21.28 -9.42
C TYR A 394 -2.59 22.28 -10.33
N HIS A 395 -3.22 23.33 -9.80
CA HIS A 395 -4.12 24.22 -10.57
C HIS A 395 -3.43 25.03 -11.67
N GLN A 396 -2.10 25.15 -11.64
CA GLN A 396 -1.34 25.85 -12.68
C GLN A 396 -0.96 24.95 -13.85
N MET A 397 -1.24 23.64 -13.78
CA MET A 397 -0.94 22.70 -14.84
C MET A 397 -2.01 22.73 -15.94
N TRP A 398 -1.58 22.49 -17.17
CA TRP A 398 -2.51 22.41 -18.29
C TRP A 398 -3.49 21.24 -18.12
N GLY A 399 -4.77 21.47 -18.42
CA GLY A 399 -5.80 20.44 -18.39
C GLY A 399 -6.36 20.14 -17.00
N THR A 400 -6.05 20.96 -15.99
CA THR A 400 -6.58 20.79 -14.62
C THR A 400 -7.75 21.70 -14.27
N ASP A 401 -8.15 22.62 -15.15
CA ASP A 401 -9.15 23.66 -14.86
C ASP A 401 -10.52 23.10 -14.42
N GLU A 402 -10.89 21.93 -14.95
CA GLU A 402 -12.17 21.27 -14.63
C GLU A 402 -12.03 20.20 -13.53
N LEU A 403 -10.83 19.98 -12.97
CA LEU A 403 -10.59 18.95 -11.98
C LEU A 403 -10.98 19.43 -10.57
N GLU A 404 -11.96 18.76 -9.98
CA GLU A 404 -12.33 18.97 -8.57
C GLU A 404 -11.22 18.53 -7.59
N PHE A 405 -10.45 17.51 -7.97
CA PHE A 405 -9.27 16.99 -7.26
C PHE A 405 -8.34 16.28 -8.24
N LEU A 406 -7.03 16.24 -7.95
CA LEU A 406 -6.06 15.49 -8.76
C LEU A 406 -6.09 13.99 -8.42
N SER A 407 -6.29 13.68 -7.14
CA SER A 407 -6.41 12.32 -6.64
C SER A 407 -7.53 12.20 -5.60
N ARG A 408 -8.23 11.08 -5.61
CA ARG A 408 -9.23 10.73 -4.57
C ARG A 408 -8.65 10.69 -3.15
N TYR A 409 -7.32 10.61 -3.02
CA TYR A 409 -6.62 10.60 -1.74
C TYR A 409 -6.22 11.99 -1.25
N ASP A 410 -6.49 13.06 -2.03
CA ASP A 410 -6.08 14.43 -1.70
C ASP A 410 -6.64 14.92 -0.36
N GLY A 411 -7.79 14.38 0.06
CA GLY A 411 -8.45 14.69 1.32
C GLY A 411 -7.80 14.10 2.58
N LEU A 412 -6.82 13.18 2.46
CA LEU A 412 -6.13 12.67 3.65
C LEU A 412 -5.31 13.78 4.30
N THR A 413 -5.64 14.11 5.55
CA THR A 413 -5.05 15.23 6.28
C THR A 413 -4.11 14.76 7.39
N TYR A 414 -4.55 13.80 8.21
CA TYR A 414 -3.75 13.23 9.29
C TYR A 414 -3.82 11.71 9.27
N PHE A 415 -2.79 11.09 9.83
CA PHE A 415 -2.79 9.68 10.17
C PHE A 415 -2.05 9.45 11.48
N ARG A 416 -2.22 8.28 12.08
CA ARG A 416 -1.36 7.79 13.17
C ARG A 416 -1.08 6.31 13.00
N VAL A 417 0.12 5.87 13.33
CA VAL A 417 0.47 4.44 13.37
C VAL A 417 -0.23 3.79 14.57
N THR A 418 -0.96 2.71 14.34
CA THR A 418 -1.69 1.98 15.39
C THR A 418 -0.76 0.99 16.11
N PRO A 419 -1.11 0.49 17.30
CA PRO A 419 -0.42 -0.65 17.93
C PRO A 419 -0.34 -1.89 17.02
N LEU A 420 -1.44 -2.26 16.34
CA LEU A 420 -1.44 -3.29 15.30
C LEU A 420 -0.46 -2.95 14.16
N GLY A 421 -0.44 -1.69 13.72
CA GLY A 421 0.46 -1.20 12.69
C GLY A 421 1.92 -1.35 13.08
N ALA A 422 2.29 -0.95 14.29
CA ALA A 422 3.62 -1.10 14.84
C ALA A 422 4.08 -2.57 14.82
N TYR A 423 3.18 -3.51 15.14
CA TYR A 423 3.46 -4.94 15.00
C TYR A 423 3.60 -5.39 13.53
N CYS A 424 2.72 -4.93 12.65
CA CYS A 424 2.74 -5.28 11.22
C CYS A 424 4.00 -4.80 10.49
N ILE A 425 4.50 -3.61 10.82
CA ILE A 425 5.71 -3.01 10.22
C ILE A 425 7.01 -3.44 10.91
N GLY A 426 6.91 -4.26 11.97
CA GLY A 426 8.08 -4.83 12.67
C GLY A 426 8.77 -3.88 13.64
N LEU A 427 8.04 -2.91 14.21
CA LEU A 427 8.51 -2.14 15.38
C LEU A 427 8.36 -2.94 16.67
N HIS A 428 7.27 -3.69 16.81
CA HIS A 428 7.00 -4.56 17.96
C HIS A 428 6.89 -6.02 17.52
N ASP A 429 7.45 -6.94 18.31
CA ASP A 429 7.40 -8.38 18.02
C ASP A 429 6.09 -9.02 18.44
N GLU A 430 5.39 -8.42 19.40
CA GLU A 430 4.13 -8.90 19.95
C GLU A 430 3.04 -7.84 19.79
N TYR A 431 1.79 -8.32 19.71
CA TYR A 431 0.61 -7.49 19.66
C TYR A 431 -0.47 -8.08 20.56
N THR A 432 -0.96 -7.27 21.48
CA THR A 432 -2.11 -7.60 22.32
C THR A 432 -3.27 -6.70 21.88
N PRO A 433 -4.34 -7.25 21.29
CA PRO A 433 -5.52 -6.46 20.94
C PRO A 433 -6.12 -5.81 22.17
N ALA A 434 -6.68 -4.62 22.02
CA ALA A 434 -7.55 -4.05 23.06
C ALA A 434 -8.71 -5.02 23.31
N SER A 435 -8.94 -5.40 24.57
CA SER A 435 -10.01 -6.32 24.95
C SER A 435 -11.36 -5.65 24.76
N VAL A 436 -11.99 -5.87 23.59
CA VAL A 436 -13.37 -5.48 23.34
C VAL A 436 -14.26 -6.67 23.72
N PRO A 437 -15.14 -6.55 24.73
CA PRO A 437 -16.08 -7.63 25.04
C PRO A 437 -16.98 -7.91 23.83
N PRO A 438 -17.41 -9.17 23.61
CA PRO A 438 -18.34 -9.50 22.53
C PRO A 438 -19.57 -8.59 22.62
N SER A 439 -19.92 -7.91 21.54
CA SER A 439 -21.07 -7.01 21.48
C SER A 439 -22.41 -7.77 21.41
N VAL A 440 -22.38 -9.10 21.51
CA VAL A 440 -23.52 -9.98 21.33
C VAL A 440 -23.48 -11.15 22.31
N ARG A 441 -24.63 -11.46 22.91
CA ARG A 441 -24.87 -12.70 23.63
C ARG A 441 -25.84 -13.57 22.86
N LEU A 442 -25.54 -14.86 22.81
CA LEU A 442 -26.34 -15.86 22.10
C LEU A 442 -27.11 -16.73 23.09
N SER A 443 -28.30 -17.17 22.68
CA SER A 443 -29.07 -18.23 23.30
C SER A 443 -29.12 -19.41 22.34
N VAL A 444 -28.54 -20.54 22.75
CA VAL A 444 -28.44 -21.76 21.94
C VAL A 444 -29.39 -22.80 22.53
N LEU A 445 -30.38 -23.22 21.73
CA LEU A 445 -31.46 -24.11 22.17
C LEU A 445 -31.21 -25.57 21.80
N PRO A 446 -31.76 -26.54 22.56
CA PRO A 446 -31.69 -27.96 22.20
C PRO A 446 -32.28 -28.30 20.83
N SER A 447 -33.14 -27.45 20.28
CA SER A 447 -33.72 -27.53 18.93
C SER A 447 -32.74 -27.19 17.80
N LEU A 448 -31.45 -26.98 18.12
CA LEU A 448 -30.41 -26.51 17.20
C LEU A 448 -30.63 -25.07 16.68
N GLN A 449 -31.48 -24.30 17.36
CA GLN A 449 -31.66 -22.87 17.08
C GLN A 449 -30.67 -22.03 17.87
N VAL A 450 -30.13 -21.01 17.21
CA VAL A 450 -29.23 -20.00 17.77
C VAL A 450 -29.93 -18.65 17.62
N ASN A 451 -30.22 -18.00 18.74
CA ASN A 451 -30.91 -16.72 18.80
C ASN A 451 -30.02 -15.65 19.41
N ILE A 452 -30.20 -14.39 19.01
CA ILE A 452 -29.58 -13.25 19.70
C ILE A 452 -30.34 -13.01 21.00
N ALA A 453 -29.65 -13.17 22.13
CA ALA A 453 -30.19 -12.88 23.45
C ALA A 453 -30.03 -11.40 23.82
N ASP A 454 -28.87 -10.82 23.50
CA ASP A 454 -28.57 -9.40 23.72
C ASP A 454 -27.57 -8.88 22.68
N GLY A 455 -27.63 -7.59 22.37
CA GLY A 455 -26.77 -6.92 21.42
C GLY A 455 -27.08 -7.19 19.94
N SER A 456 -26.06 -7.08 19.10
CA SER A 456 -26.17 -7.25 17.64
C SER A 456 -24.93 -7.95 17.08
N LEU A 457 -25.15 -8.91 16.17
CA LEU A 457 -24.06 -9.53 15.43
C LEU A 457 -23.43 -8.51 14.49
N SER A 458 -22.11 -8.46 14.50
CA SER A 458 -21.34 -7.84 13.43
C SER A 458 -21.46 -8.68 12.14
N MET A 459 -21.05 -8.09 11.00
CA MET A 459 -21.20 -8.77 9.70
C MET A 459 -20.33 -10.03 9.58
N ASP A 460 -19.12 -10.05 10.16
CA ASP A 460 -18.31 -11.26 10.15
C ASP A 460 -18.96 -12.39 10.98
N GLU A 461 -19.58 -12.04 12.10
CA GLU A 461 -20.26 -12.98 12.98
C GLU A 461 -21.51 -13.58 12.31
N SER A 462 -22.30 -12.75 11.63
CA SER A 462 -23.44 -13.22 10.83
C SER A 462 -23.00 -14.16 9.69
N LEU A 463 -21.94 -13.79 8.95
CA LEU A 463 -21.37 -14.67 7.91
C LEU A 463 -20.79 -15.97 8.50
N THR A 464 -20.28 -15.93 9.74
CA THR A 464 -19.82 -17.12 10.47
C THR A 464 -20.97 -18.08 10.70
N LEU A 465 -22.07 -17.62 11.30
CA LEU A 465 -23.24 -18.44 11.55
C LEU A 465 -23.83 -18.99 10.25
N THR A 466 -23.93 -18.15 9.21
CA THR A 466 -24.50 -18.53 7.91
C THR A 466 -23.71 -19.62 7.18
N THR A 467 -22.43 -19.81 7.54
CA THR A 467 -21.61 -20.92 7.03
C THR A 467 -22.10 -22.28 7.54
N TRP A 468 -22.63 -22.33 8.75
CA TRP A 468 -23.02 -23.57 9.44
C TRP A 468 -24.54 -23.72 9.62
N ALA A 469 -25.29 -22.65 9.37
CA ALA A 469 -26.69 -22.52 9.71
C ALA A 469 -27.50 -21.88 8.58
N GLU A 470 -28.80 -22.12 8.62
CA GLU A 470 -29.79 -21.39 7.84
C GLU A 470 -30.36 -20.24 8.67
N GLU A 471 -30.38 -19.05 8.08
CA GLU A 471 -31.02 -17.88 8.67
C GLU A 471 -32.54 -18.05 8.57
N LEU A 472 -33.22 -18.01 9.72
CA LEU A 472 -34.68 -18.07 9.79
C LEU A 472 -35.30 -16.66 9.82
N THR A 473 -34.66 -15.77 10.57
CA THR A 473 -35.00 -14.35 10.72
C THR A 473 -33.72 -13.57 11.03
N ASP A 474 -33.76 -12.25 10.96
CA ASP A 474 -32.64 -11.35 11.26
C ASP A 474 -31.99 -11.55 12.66
N LYS A 475 -32.65 -12.29 13.57
CA LYS A 475 -32.17 -12.59 14.93
C LYS A 475 -32.13 -14.09 15.27
N SER A 476 -32.37 -14.98 14.30
CA SER A 476 -32.47 -16.42 14.55
C SER A 476 -31.92 -17.26 13.41
N TRP A 477 -31.07 -18.23 13.76
CA TRP A 477 -30.48 -19.21 12.85
C TRP A 477 -30.80 -20.63 13.32
N ARG A 478 -30.86 -21.58 12.39
CA ARG A 478 -30.95 -23.01 12.68
C ARG A 478 -29.71 -23.71 12.14
N LEU A 479 -28.95 -24.40 13.01
CA LEU A 479 -27.83 -25.21 12.56
C LEU A 479 -28.34 -26.28 11.59
N ASP A 480 -27.77 -26.29 10.39
CA ASP A 480 -28.22 -27.17 9.33
C ASP A 480 -27.17 -28.25 9.05
N ARG A 481 -27.62 -29.50 8.96
CA ARG A 481 -26.71 -30.65 8.82
C ARG A 481 -26.05 -30.67 7.45
N GLN A 482 -26.79 -30.32 6.40
CA GLN A 482 -26.27 -30.36 5.04
C GLN A 482 -25.21 -29.27 4.87
N LYS A 483 -25.51 -28.02 5.23
CA LYS A 483 -24.56 -26.90 5.21
C LYS A 483 -23.31 -27.20 6.03
N ALA A 484 -23.47 -27.76 7.23
CA ALA A 484 -22.32 -28.03 8.08
C ALA A 484 -21.41 -29.13 7.51
N VAL A 485 -21.97 -30.18 6.87
CA VAL A 485 -21.20 -31.19 6.15
C VAL A 485 -20.50 -30.59 4.93
N GLU A 486 -21.20 -29.79 4.12
CA GLU A 486 -20.63 -29.09 2.96
C GLU A 486 -19.49 -28.14 3.37
N ALA A 487 -19.61 -27.47 4.53
CA ALA A 487 -18.56 -26.62 5.07
C ALA A 487 -17.32 -27.44 5.45
N VAL A 488 -17.48 -28.57 6.13
CA VAL A 488 -16.35 -29.46 6.46
C VAL A 488 -15.72 -30.06 5.21
N GLU A 489 -16.52 -30.44 4.21
CA GLU A 489 -16.05 -30.93 2.90
C GLU A 489 -15.16 -29.89 2.20
N LYS A 490 -15.52 -28.61 2.29
CA LYS A 490 -14.72 -27.47 1.80
C LYS A 490 -13.48 -27.16 2.65
N GLY A 491 -13.19 -27.99 3.66
CA GLY A 491 -12.00 -27.92 4.50
C GLY A 491 -12.16 -27.05 5.75
N ARG A 492 -13.39 -26.70 6.15
CA ARG A 492 -13.64 -25.94 7.39
C ARG A 492 -13.49 -26.82 8.63
N ASP A 493 -12.99 -26.22 9.71
CA ASP A 493 -12.93 -26.89 11.00
C ASP A 493 -14.18 -26.55 11.83
N ILE A 494 -14.97 -27.57 12.15
CA ILE A 494 -16.19 -27.44 12.97
C ILE A 494 -15.87 -26.99 14.40
N ALA A 495 -14.62 -27.13 14.85
CA ALA A 495 -14.16 -26.57 16.13
C ALA A 495 -14.31 -25.04 16.17
N GLU A 496 -14.23 -24.36 15.02
CA GLU A 496 -14.48 -22.91 14.92
C GLU A 496 -15.91 -22.54 15.35
N LEU A 497 -16.91 -23.30 14.90
CA LEU A 497 -18.30 -23.10 15.31
C LEU A 497 -18.47 -23.31 16.81
N ARG A 498 -17.84 -24.35 17.36
CA ARG A 498 -17.91 -24.65 18.79
C ARG A 498 -17.35 -23.50 19.63
N ALA A 499 -16.14 -23.04 19.31
CA ALA A 499 -15.49 -21.93 20.01
C ALA A 499 -16.30 -20.63 19.87
N TYR A 500 -16.83 -20.36 18.67
CA TYR A 500 -17.66 -19.19 18.40
C TYR A 500 -18.91 -19.14 19.30
N LEU A 501 -19.65 -20.26 19.40
CA LEU A 501 -20.83 -20.35 20.24
C LEU A 501 -20.46 -20.26 21.73
N GLN A 502 -19.46 -21.02 22.19
CA GLN A 502 -19.04 -21.06 23.60
C GLN A 502 -18.59 -19.70 24.13
N ALA A 503 -17.94 -18.88 23.31
CA ALA A 503 -17.48 -17.56 23.71
C ALA A 503 -18.61 -16.53 23.92
N ARG A 504 -19.86 -16.86 23.53
CA ARG A 504 -21.01 -15.92 23.49
C ARG A 504 -22.24 -16.43 24.22
N VAL A 505 -22.16 -17.59 24.86
CA VAL A 505 -23.24 -18.15 25.68
C VAL A 505 -22.84 -18.07 27.16
N ASP A 506 -23.78 -17.74 28.03
CA ASP A 506 -23.56 -17.74 29.48
C ASP A 506 -23.67 -19.15 30.09
N GLN A 507 -24.21 -20.11 29.33
CA GLN A 507 -24.47 -21.49 29.75
C GLN A 507 -23.74 -22.48 28.82
N PRO A 508 -23.38 -23.69 29.29
CA PRO A 508 -22.80 -24.71 28.43
C PRO A 508 -23.73 -25.07 27.27
N LEU A 509 -23.15 -25.44 26.13
CA LEU A 509 -23.92 -25.82 24.95
C LEU A 509 -24.81 -27.06 25.25
N PRO A 510 -26.07 -27.08 24.77
CA PRO A 510 -26.94 -28.25 24.91
C PRO A 510 -26.33 -29.51 24.31
N GLU A 511 -26.59 -30.68 24.92
CA GLU A 511 -26.05 -31.97 24.45
C GLU A 511 -26.40 -32.27 22.98
N THR A 512 -27.57 -31.82 22.50
CA THR A 512 -27.97 -31.99 21.10
C THR A 512 -27.08 -31.22 20.13
N VAL A 513 -26.60 -30.04 20.53
CA VAL A 513 -25.68 -29.20 19.75
C VAL A 513 -24.26 -29.79 19.77
N GLU A 514 -23.79 -30.24 20.93
CA GLU A 514 -22.51 -30.96 21.04
C GLU A 514 -22.51 -32.26 20.20
N SER A 515 -23.61 -33.01 20.22
CA SER A 515 -23.82 -34.19 19.38
C SER A 515 -23.86 -33.86 17.89
N PHE A 516 -24.49 -32.74 17.51
CA PHE A 516 -24.46 -32.23 16.14
C PHE A 516 -23.02 -31.94 15.69
N ILE A 517 -22.25 -31.19 16.48
CA ILE A 517 -20.85 -30.83 16.17
C ILE A 517 -20.00 -32.09 15.97
N LYS A 518 -20.06 -33.03 16.92
CA LYS A 518 -19.28 -34.29 16.87
C LYS A 518 -19.66 -35.16 15.67
N THR A 519 -20.95 -35.23 15.35
CA THR A 519 -21.43 -36.02 14.21
C THR A 519 -20.98 -35.41 12.89
N THR A 520 -21.06 -34.08 12.77
CA THR A 520 -20.61 -33.35 11.59
C THR A 520 -19.11 -33.49 11.38
N GLU A 521 -18.30 -33.40 12.44
CA GLU A 521 -16.85 -33.61 12.35
C GLU A 521 -16.50 -34.98 11.76
N LYS A 522 -17.15 -36.03 12.28
CA LYS A 522 -16.92 -37.41 11.85
C LYS A 522 -17.41 -37.66 10.43
N ARG A 523 -18.60 -37.16 10.08
CA ARG A 523 -19.24 -37.45 8.78
C ARG A 523 -18.74 -36.56 7.65
N GLY A 524 -18.41 -35.30 7.92
CA GLY A 524 -17.94 -34.35 6.91
C GLY A 524 -16.60 -34.74 6.27
N LYS A 525 -15.80 -35.58 6.94
CA LYS A 525 -14.52 -36.10 6.42
C LYS A 525 -14.57 -37.60 6.06
N ALA A 526 -15.77 -38.18 5.98
CA ALA A 526 -15.94 -39.63 5.82
C ALA A 526 -15.59 -40.14 4.41
N LEU A 527 -15.71 -39.29 3.39
CA LEU A 527 -15.44 -39.63 1.99
C LEU A 527 -14.18 -38.90 1.50
N LYS A 528 -13.36 -39.58 0.70
CA LYS A 528 -12.12 -39.01 0.13
C LYS A 528 -12.02 -39.34 -1.35
N VAL A 529 -11.71 -38.34 -2.17
CA VAL A 529 -11.37 -38.56 -3.57
C VAL A 529 -9.95 -39.10 -3.65
N LEU A 530 -9.79 -40.32 -4.16
CA LEU A 530 -8.48 -40.99 -4.30
C LEU A 530 -7.84 -40.83 -5.69
N GLY A 531 -8.56 -40.22 -6.64
CA GLY A 531 -8.09 -39.94 -8.00
C GLY A 531 -9.14 -40.23 -9.07
N THR A 532 -8.80 -39.93 -10.32
CA THR A 532 -9.63 -40.22 -11.50
C THR A 532 -9.29 -41.60 -12.06
N ALA A 533 -10.31 -42.37 -12.42
CA ALA A 533 -10.15 -43.68 -13.02
C ALA A 533 -11.09 -43.86 -14.22
N LEU A 534 -10.65 -44.68 -15.18
CA LEU A 534 -11.43 -45.11 -16.33
C LEU A 534 -12.23 -46.34 -15.96
N LEU A 535 -13.52 -46.32 -16.31
CA LEU A 535 -14.39 -47.50 -16.26
C LEU A 535 -14.42 -48.12 -17.66
N ILE A 536 -13.87 -49.33 -17.80
CA ILE A 536 -13.78 -50.07 -19.06
C ILE A 536 -14.80 -51.20 -19.01
N ASP A 537 -15.77 -51.20 -19.93
CA ASP A 537 -16.68 -52.34 -20.11
C ASP A 537 -16.00 -53.40 -20.99
N CYS A 538 -16.03 -54.64 -20.54
CA CYS A 538 -15.59 -55.78 -21.33
C CYS A 538 -16.78 -56.46 -21.97
N GLU A 539 -16.56 -57.13 -23.09
CA GLU A 539 -17.60 -57.83 -23.86
C GLU A 539 -18.36 -58.88 -23.04
N ASN A 540 -17.67 -59.61 -22.16
CA ASN A 540 -18.25 -60.63 -21.29
C ASN A 540 -17.54 -60.73 -19.93
N GLU A 541 -18.11 -61.53 -19.02
CA GLU A 541 -17.57 -61.69 -17.66
C GLU A 541 -16.21 -62.41 -17.66
N GLU A 542 -16.00 -63.34 -18.57
CA GLU A 542 -14.79 -64.17 -18.68
C GLU A 542 -13.54 -63.35 -19.02
N ILE A 543 -13.60 -62.52 -20.07
CA ILE A 543 -12.52 -61.60 -20.46
C ILE A 543 -12.13 -60.73 -19.28
N ALA A 544 -13.14 -60.33 -18.53
CA ALA A 544 -13.02 -59.28 -17.57
C ALA A 544 -12.50 -59.87 -16.22
N SER A 545 -12.80 -61.14 -15.91
CA SER A 545 -12.12 -61.90 -14.86
C SER A 545 -10.69 -62.26 -15.25
N MET A 546 -10.44 -62.67 -16.49
CA MET A 546 -9.09 -62.94 -17.01
C MET A 546 -8.16 -61.74 -16.83
N ILE A 547 -8.63 -60.52 -17.14
CA ILE A 547 -7.85 -59.31 -16.97
C ILE A 547 -7.72 -58.94 -15.48
N ALA A 548 -8.78 -59.03 -14.68
CA ALA A 548 -8.73 -58.66 -13.25
C ALA A 548 -7.81 -59.59 -12.43
N GLU A 549 -7.69 -60.86 -12.81
CA GLU A 549 -6.91 -61.88 -12.10
C GLU A 549 -5.55 -62.16 -12.75
N GLY A 550 -5.28 -61.55 -13.91
CA GLY A 550 -4.05 -61.75 -14.66
C GLY A 550 -2.82 -61.25 -13.91
N LYS A 551 -1.74 -62.07 -13.88
CA LYS A 551 -0.50 -61.77 -13.13
C LYS A 551 0.11 -60.38 -13.41
N LYS A 552 -0.02 -59.88 -14.64
CA LYS A 552 0.52 -58.57 -15.05
C LYS A 552 -0.51 -57.42 -14.98
N THR A 553 -1.81 -57.73 -14.96
CA THR A 553 -2.92 -56.76 -15.07
C THR A 553 -3.65 -56.52 -13.74
N ALA A 554 -3.66 -57.49 -12.82
CA ALA A 554 -4.34 -57.40 -11.52
C ALA A 554 -3.88 -56.23 -10.64
N GLY A 555 -2.61 -55.82 -10.77
CA GLY A 555 -2.08 -54.64 -10.07
C GLY A 555 -2.41 -53.30 -10.74
N LEU A 556 -2.99 -53.32 -11.94
CA LEU A 556 -3.26 -52.14 -12.76
C LEU A 556 -4.76 -51.83 -12.89
N CYS A 557 -5.62 -52.80 -12.60
CA CYS A 557 -7.07 -52.64 -12.64
C CYS A 557 -7.76 -53.23 -11.40
N LEU A 558 -8.98 -52.77 -11.14
CA LEU A 558 -9.88 -53.32 -10.12
C LEU A 558 -11.16 -53.79 -10.79
N ARG A 559 -11.72 -54.90 -10.29
CA ARG A 559 -13.00 -55.41 -10.76
C ARG A 559 -14.14 -54.54 -10.24
N ALA A 560 -14.99 -54.03 -11.13
CA ALA A 560 -16.09 -53.14 -10.79
C ALA A 560 -17.45 -53.69 -11.27
N GLY A 561 -17.80 -54.89 -10.81
CA GLY A 561 -19.01 -55.60 -11.26
C GLY A 561 -18.67 -56.82 -12.12
N LYS A 562 -19.63 -57.28 -12.93
CA LYS A 562 -19.51 -58.51 -13.71
C LYS A 562 -18.72 -58.34 -15.00
N ARG A 563 -18.70 -57.16 -15.61
CA ARG A 563 -18.07 -56.91 -16.91
C ARG A 563 -17.12 -55.74 -16.90
N GLN A 564 -17.15 -54.93 -15.86
CA GLN A 564 -16.41 -53.67 -15.84
C GLN A 564 -15.09 -53.80 -15.07
N LEU A 565 -14.11 -53.04 -15.53
CA LEU A 565 -12.81 -52.87 -14.91
C LEU A 565 -12.57 -51.38 -14.66
N VAL A 566 -11.98 -51.06 -13.51
CA VAL A 566 -11.57 -49.71 -13.15
C VAL A 566 -10.06 -49.62 -13.23
N VAL A 567 -9.54 -48.71 -14.05
CA VAL A 567 -8.11 -48.46 -14.23
C VAL A 567 -7.83 -47.03 -13.85
N LYS A 568 -6.91 -46.80 -12.90
CA LYS A 568 -6.49 -45.43 -12.57
C LYS A 568 -5.85 -44.78 -13.80
N LEU A 569 -6.11 -43.49 -14.02
CA LEU A 569 -5.61 -42.78 -15.20
C LEU A 569 -4.07 -42.86 -15.31
N GLU A 570 -3.36 -42.78 -14.19
CA GLU A 570 -1.90 -42.92 -14.09
C GLU A 570 -1.35 -44.28 -14.57
N HIS A 571 -2.19 -45.31 -14.62
CA HIS A 571 -1.84 -46.66 -15.05
C HIS A 571 -2.36 -47.00 -16.46
N GLU A 572 -3.06 -46.08 -17.13
CA GLU A 572 -3.76 -46.36 -18.39
C GLU A 572 -2.81 -46.89 -19.47
N GLU A 573 -1.71 -46.19 -19.76
CA GLU A 573 -0.78 -46.60 -20.83
C GLU A 573 -0.19 -47.99 -20.57
N LYS A 574 0.20 -48.24 -19.32
CA LYS A 574 0.75 -49.53 -18.90
C LYS A 574 -0.30 -50.63 -18.98
N PHE A 575 -1.53 -50.35 -18.58
CA PHE A 575 -2.65 -51.29 -18.69
C PHE A 575 -2.94 -51.63 -20.16
N ARG A 576 -3.08 -50.63 -21.04
CA ARG A 576 -3.30 -50.85 -22.48
C ARG A 576 -2.20 -51.69 -23.11
N LYS A 577 -0.94 -51.41 -22.77
CA LYS A 577 0.20 -52.20 -23.27
C LYS A 577 0.08 -53.68 -22.87
N VAL A 578 -0.24 -53.97 -21.61
CA VAL A 578 -0.39 -55.35 -21.14
C VAL A 578 -1.65 -56.02 -21.72
N VAL A 579 -2.74 -55.28 -21.91
CA VAL A 579 -3.97 -55.81 -22.52
C VAL A 579 -3.77 -56.09 -24.02
N HIS A 580 -2.98 -55.28 -24.73
CA HIS A 580 -2.55 -55.58 -26.10
C HIS A 580 -1.70 -56.87 -26.17
N GLU A 581 -0.83 -57.13 -25.18
CA GLU A 581 -0.10 -58.41 -25.09
C GLU A 581 -1.04 -59.62 -24.93
N LEU A 582 -2.25 -59.42 -24.39
CA LEU A 582 -3.30 -60.43 -24.26
C LEU A 582 -4.19 -60.53 -25.51
N GLY A 583 -3.90 -59.76 -26.58
CA GLY A 583 -4.67 -59.76 -27.83
C GLY A 583 -5.98 -58.98 -27.79
N LEU A 584 -6.19 -58.16 -26.76
CA LEU A 584 -7.43 -57.39 -26.57
C LEU A 584 -7.17 -55.91 -26.85
N GLY A 585 -8.10 -55.26 -27.56
CA GLY A 585 -8.08 -53.81 -27.79
C GLY A 585 -9.01 -53.09 -26.81
N VAL A 586 -8.66 -51.87 -26.42
CA VAL A 586 -9.54 -50.99 -25.64
C VAL A 586 -9.97 -49.82 -26.52
N THR A 587 -11.21 -49.85 -27.00
CA THR A 587 -11.81 -48.79 -27.81
C THR A 587 -12.30 -47.64 -26.94
N ILE A 588 -12.35 -46.42 -27.50
CA ILE A 588 -12.92 -45.23 -26.86
C ILE A 588 -14.39 -45.12 -27.22
#